data_AF-A0A931W789-F1
#
_entry.id   AF-A0A931W789-F1
#
_cell.length_a   1.000
_cell.length_b   1.000
_cell.length_c   1.000
_cell.angle_alpha   90.00
_cell.angle_beta   90.00
_cell.angle_gamma   90.00
#
_symmetry.space_group_name_H-M   'P 1'
#
loop_
_entity.id
_entity.type
_entity.pdbx_description
1 polymer ?
#
loop_
_entity_poly.entity_id
_entity_poly.type
_entity_poly.pdbx_seq_one_letter_code
_entity_poly.pdbx_strand_id
1 'polypeptide(L)' 'MKVARNLSDETIKNKTGKSTDEWNKIIEDFGSKNHTEIAKFLREKHKVNPWWAQIITNRYEWARGLRKI' A
#
# COMPACT_ATOMS: atom_id res chain seq x y z
N MET A 1 -13.37 -6.78 -0.32
CA MET A 1 -13.39 -5.99 0.93
C MET A 1 -13.55 -4.50 0.58
N LYS A 2 -14.64 -3.84 0.98
CA LYS A 2 -14.89 -2.40 0.72
C LYS A 2 -14.09 -1.45 1.64
N VAL A 3 -13.37 -1.98 2.64
CA VAL A 3 -12.74 -1.20 3.73
C VAL A 3 -11.59 -0.31 3.25
N ALA A 4 -10.70 -0.81 2.39
CA ALA A 4 -9.51 -0.06 1.97
C ALA A 4 -9.83 1.25 1.23
N ARG A 5 -11.01 1.31 0.59
CA ARG A 5 -11.47 2.48 -0.19
C ARG A 5 -11.92 3.63 0.72
N ASN A 6 -12.39 3.34 1.92
CA ASN A 6 -12.96 4.32 2.85
C ASN A 6 -11.96 4.83 3.91
N LEU A 7 -10.72 4.32 3.94
CA LEU A 7 -9.71 4.81 4.87
C LEU A 7 -9.20 6.19 4.43
N SER A 8 -9.07 7.14 5.36
CA SER A 8 -8.45 8.43 5.05
C SER A 8 -6.93 8.29 4.96
N ASP A 9 -6.30 9.15 4.15
CA ASP A 9 -4.84 9.25 4.07
C ASP A 9 -4.19 9.53 5.43
N GLU A 10 -4.87 10.32 6.26
CA GLU A 10 -4.47 10.59 7.63
C GLU A 10 -4.42 9.31 8.48
N THR A 11 -5.43 8.43 8.35
CA THR A 11 -5.43 7.14 9.06
C THR A 11 -4.23 6.28 8.65
N ILE A 12 -3.93 6.24 7.35
CA ILE A 12 -2.79 5.47 6.82
C ILE A 12 -1.49 6.04 7.38
N LYS A 13 -1.32 7.36 7.33
CA LYS A 13 -0.13 8.03 7.88
C LYS A 13 0.04 7.76 9.37
N ASN A 14 -1.03 7.89 10.15
CA ASN A 14 -1.00 7.66 11.60
C ASN A 14 -0.66 6.21 11.97
N LYS A 15 -0.99 5.25 11.11
CA LYS A 15 -0.83 3.82 11.41
C LYS A 15 0.42 3.19 10.80
N THR A 16 0.94 3.77 9.73
CA THR A 16 2.07 3.24 8.96
C THR A 16 3.29 4.16 8.98
N GLY A 17 3.14 5.40 9.47
CA GLY A 17 4.19 6.40 9.56
C GLY A 17 4.44 7.17 8.26
N LYS A 18 3.76 6.84 7.16
CA LYS A 18 3.92 7.51 5.86
C LYS A 18 2.59 7.73 5.15
N SER A 19 2.53 8.81 4.37
CA SER A 19 1.39 9.12 3.49
C SER A 19 1.25 8.10 2.35
N THR A 20 0.07 8.05 1.72
CA THR A 20 -0.13 7.15 0.56
C THR A 20 0.84 7.50 -0.57
N ASP A 21 1.10 8.78 -0.83
CA ASP A 21 2.07 9.21 -1.86
C ASP A 21 3.50 8.76 -1.58
N GLU A 22 3.95 8.82 -0.33
CA GLU A 22 5.27 8.29 0.05
C GLU A 22 5.35 6.78 -0.17
N TRP A 23 4.30 6.03 0.19
CA TRP A 23 4.24 4.61 -0.08
C TRP A 23 4.23 4.28 -1.57
N ASN A 24 3.47 5.06 -2.36
CA ASN A 24 3.46 4.89 -3.81
C ASN A 24 4.87 5.03 -4.39
N LYS A 25 5.61 6.07 -4.00
CA LYS A 25 7.01 6.27 -4.42
C LYS A 25 7.91 5.10 -4.01
N ILE A 26 7.82 4.66 -2.75
CA ILE A 26 8.58 3.51 -2.24
C ILE A 26 8.31 2.24 -3.05
N ILE A 27 7.06 2.02 -3.47
CA ILE A 27 6.69 0.86 -4.29
C ILE A 27 7.17 1.03 -5.74
N GLU A 28 7.12 2.24 -6.29
CA GLU A 28 7.67 2.53 -7.61
C GLU A 28 9.19 2.31 -7.65
N ASP A 29 9.92 2.75 -6.64
CA ASP A 29 11.36 2.52 -6.48
C ASP A 29 11.68 1.02 -6.33
N PHE A 30 10.80 0.25 -5.68
CA PHE A 30 10.92 -1.21 -5.61
C PHE A 30 10.72 -1.88 -6.99
N GLY A 31 9.94 -1.27 -7.89
CA GLY A 31 9.81 -1.67 -9.28
C GLY A 31 8.90 -2.88 -9.56
N SER A 32 8.38 -3.55 -8.53
CA SER A 32 7.43 -4.65 -8.74
C SER A 32 5.98 -4.16 -8.87
N LYS A 33 5.22 -4.83 -9.74
CA LYS A 33 3.76 -4.70 -9.86
C LYS A 33 3.01 -5.89 -9.27
N ASN A 34 3.73 -6.89 -8.74
CA ASN A 34 3.12 -8.08 -8.17
C ASN A 34 2.62 -7.80 -6.75
N HIS A 35 1.32 -8.02 -6.52
CA HIS A 35 0.67 -7.81 -5.23
C HIS A 35 1.42 -8.43 -4.05
N THR A 36 1.78 -9.71 -4.18
CA THR A 36 2.42 -10.51 -3.13
C THR A 36 3.83 -10.00 -2.84
N GLU A 37 4.58 -9.64 -3.88
CA GLU A 37 5.93 -9.10 -3.73
C GLU A 37 5.91 -7.74 -3.03
N ILE A 38 4.98 -6.86 -3.41
CA ILE A 38 4.82 -5.55 -2.76
C ILE A 38 4.46 -5.72 -1.29
N ALA A 39 3.46 -6.57 -0.97
CA ALA A 39 3.05 -6.80 0.41
C ALA A 39 4.18 -7.42 1.26
N LYS A 40 4.98 -8.32 0.68
CA LYS A 40 6.16 -8.91 1.32
C LYS A 40 7.25 -7.85 1.56
N PHE A 41 7.55 -7.03 0.56
CA PHE A 41 8.53 -5.95 0.65
C PHE A 41 8.17 -4.96 1.78
N LEU A 42 6.91 -4.52 1.85
CA LEU A 42 6.43 -3.62 2.90
C LEU A 42 6.57 -4.23 4.30
N ARG A 43 6.30 -5.52 4.45
CA ARG A 43 6.46 -6.24 5.72
C ARG A 43 7.92 -6.42 6.12
N GLU A 44 8.77 -6.87 5.19
CA GLU A 44 10.12 -7.28 5.51
C GLU A 44 11.07 -6.08 5.64
N LYS A 45 11.02 -5.16 4.67
CA LYS A 45 11.90 -3.99 4.59
C LYS A 45 11.39 -2.81 5.41
N HIS A 46 10.08 -2.58 5.42
CA HIS A 46 9.48 -1.42 6.10
C HIS A 46 8.74 -1.76 7.40
N LYS A 47 8.75 -3.03 7.83
CA LYS A 47 8.11 -3.52 9.06
C LYS A 47 6.64 -3.13 9.19
N VAL A 48 5.97 -2.91 8.07
CA VAL A 48 4.55 -2.59 8.03
C VAL A 48 3.78 -3.83 8.50
N ASN A 49 2.79 -3.61 9.37
CA ASN A 49 1.91 -4.68 9.83
C ASN A 49 1.24 -5.38 8.62
N PRO A 50 1.06 -6.72 8.63
CA PRO A 50 0.55 -7.47 7.49
C PRO A 50 -0.76 -6.95 6.90
N TRP A 51 -1.69 -6.49 7.75
CA TRP A 51 -2.96 -5.95 7.28
C TRP A 51 -2.77 -4.60 6.57
N TRP A 52 -1.97 -3.70 7.15
CA TRP A 52 -1.65 -2.41 6.54
C TRP A 52 -0.87 -2.54 5.24
N ALA A 53 0.01 -3.54 5.13
CA ALA A 53 0.72 -3.84 3.89
C ALA A 53 -0.26 -4.16 2.75
N GLN A 54 -1.31 -4.96 3.01
CA GLN A 54 -2.36 -5.23 2.02
C GLN A 54 -3.14 -3.97 1.64
N ILE A 55 -3.48 -3.11 2.61
CA ILE A 55 -4.19 -1.85 2.35
C ILE A 55 -3.37 -0.94 1.44
N ILE A 56 -2.08 -0.77 1.73
CA ILE A 56 -1.16 0.03 0.93
C ILE A 56 -1.04 -0.55 -0.49
N THR A 57 -0.81 -1.86 -0.63
CA THR A 57 -0.71 -2.50 -1.95
C THR A 57 -2.00 -2.32 -2.75
N ASN A 58 -3.17 -2.50 -2.13
CA ASN A 58 -4.46 -2.31 -2.79
C ASN A 58 -4.65 -0.87 -3.30
N ARG A 59 -4.22 0.13 -2.51
CA ARG A 59 -4.30 1.55 -2.90
C ARG A 59 -3.36 1.88 -4.05
N TYR A 60 -2.15 1.36 -4.00
CA TYR A 60 -1.19 1.49 -5.08
C TYR A 60 -1.75 0.93 -6.40
N GLU A 61 -2.34 -0.27 -6.36
CA GLU A 61 -2.98 -0.89 -7.52
C GLU A 61 -4.16 -0.08 -8.08
N TRP A 62 -4.99 0.49 -7.20
CA TRP A 62 -6.11 1.35 -7.62
C TRP A 62 -5.63 2.65 -8.26
N ALA A 63 -4.63 3.31 -7.67
CA ALA A 63 -4.05 4.53 -8.22
C ALA A 63 -3.47 4.33 -9.63
N ARG A 64 -3.07 3.09 -9.97
CA ARG A 64 -2.54 2.72 -11.29
C ARG A 64 -3.55 2.04 -12.22
N GLY A 65 -4.83 1.98 -11.83
CA GLY A 65 -5.87 1.34 -12.62
C GLY A 65 -5.68 -0.17 -12.81
N LEU A 66 -4.80 -0.80 -12.00
CA LEU A 66 -4.52 -2.25 -12.07
C LEU A 66 -5.67 -3.09 -11.52
N ARG A 67 -6.61 -2.47 -10.80
CA ARG A 67 -7.85 -3.08 -10.35
C ARG A 67 -9.05 -2.33 -10.89
N LYS A 68 -9.75 -2.94 -11.86
CA LYS A 68 -11.16 -2.62 -12.16
C LYS A 68 -12.04 -3.21 -11.07
N ILE A 69 -12.99 -2.40 -10.61
CA ILE A 69 -14.01 -2.76 -9.62
C ILE A 69 -14.95 -3.79 -10.23
#